data_AF-A0A7C3LKK5-F1
#
_entry.id   AF-A0A7C3LKK5-F1
#
_cell.length_a   1.000
_cell.length_b   1.000
_cell.length_c   1.000
_cell.angle_alpha   90.00
_cell.angle_beta   90.00
_cell.angle_gamma   90.00
#
_symmetry.space_group_name_H-M   'P 1'
#
loop_
_entity.id
_entity.type
_entity.pdbx_description
1 polymer ?
#
loop_
_entity_poly.entity_id
_entity_poly.type
_entity_poly.pdbx_seq_one_letter_code
_entity_poly.pdbx_strand_id
1 'polypeptide(L)'
;MAEALKTFRFVKDPDVTGPVQRVGQRLVEGVGEDPNTVHFFVVDEPQPNAFAVPGGYIFVFTGLLTKLADEEELAGVLAHELGHVRHNHFFADAKKMQALNLAALAALILSRGDPAAFAFTQGAGYNLQLAFSRDHEREADASAVTYLRKAGYDPHGLVRFFEALQFYERFNPPLIPAYFTTHPGVAERLGVVEALAGDSASAHQRQTVTSTEWDRLRVTVEPALAEASSGPPAGPALRGVAALKQHRVAQAVEELRMALNETPKDSSARGDLAWALLKHQQIEEARIEA
;
A
#
# COMPACT_ATOMS: atom_id res chain seq x y z
N MET A 1 5.06 16.03 15.41
CA MET A 1 4.97 15.31 14.13
C MET A 1 6.34 14.98 13.54
N ALA A 2 7.21 15.97 13.30
CA ALA A 2 8.54 15.76 12.73
C ALA A 2 9.41 14.72 13.47
N GLU A 3 9.31 14.62 14.80
CA GLU A 3 10.10 13.66 15.60
C GLU A 3 9.64 12.20 15.42
N ALA A 4 8.33 11.95 15.31
CA ALA A 4 7.75 10.60 15.15
C ALA A 4 7.93 10.07 13.72
N LEU A 5 7.89 10.97 12.73
CA LEU A 5 8.17 10.62 11.33
C LEU A 5 9.65 10.24 11.13
N LYS A 6 10.58 10.70 11.97
CA LYS A 6 12.00 10.28 11.89
C LYS A 6 12.21 8.80 12.24
N THR A 7 11.25 8.15 12.90
CA THR A 7 11.35 6.75 13.30
C THR A 7 11.00 5.81 12.15
N PHE A 8 10.12 6.23 11.24
CA PHE A 8 9.75 5.45 10.07
C PHE A 8 10.78 5.60 8.95
N ARG A 9 11.08 4.48 8.28
CA ARG A 9 11.82 4.51 7.03
C ARG A 9 10.83 4.66 5.88
N PHE A 10 10.68 5.88 5.38
CA PHE A 10 9.82 6.14 4.23
C PHE A 10 10.43 5.65 2.93
N VAL A 11 9.62 4.97 2.13
CA VAL A 11 9.94 4.68 0.73
C VAL A 11 9.83 5.98 -0.05
N LYS A 12 10.85 6.25 -0.87
CA LYS A 12 10.92 7.44 -1.75
C LYS A 12 10.86 7.09 -3.23
N ASP A 13 10.83 5.81 -3.53
CA ASP A 13 10.83 5.30 -4.89
C ASP A 13 9.49 5.60 -5.58
N PRO A 14 9.46 6.39 -6.67
CA PRO A 14 8.22 6.77 -7.34
C PRO A 14 7.48 5.58 -7.95
N ASP A 15 8.17 4.47 -8.25
CA ASP A 15 7.52 3.23 -8.71
C ASP A 15 6.60 2.64 -7.62
N VAL A 16 6.86 2.97 -6.35
CA VAL A 16 6.08 2.49 -5.20
C VAL A 16 5.14 3.58 -4.68
N THR A 17 5.65 4.79 -4.48
CA THR A 17 4.85 5.89 -3.89
C THR A 17 3.84 6.46 -4.87
N GLY A 18 4.14 6.47 -6.17
CA GLY A 18 3.28 7.03 -7.22
C GLY A 18 1.90 6.36 -7.27
N PRO A 19 1.82 5.02 -7.39
CA PRO A 19 0.52 4.33 -7.37
C PRO A 19 -0.29 4.61 -6.10
N VAL A 20 0.32 4.53 -4.92
CA VAL A 20 -0.35 4.80 -3.63
C VAL A 20 -0.90 6.23 -3.56
N GLN A 21 -0.11 7.22 -3.99
CA GLN A 21 -0.53 8.62 -3.99
C GLN A 21 -1.67 8.88 -4.99
N ARG A 22 -1.61 8.30 -6.19
CA ARG A 22 -2.66 8.47 -7.20
C ARG A 22 -3.98 7.87 -6.75
N VAL A 23 -3.97 6.63 -6.26
CA VAL A 23 -5.18 5.97 -5.75
C VAL A 23 -5.77 6.76 -4.58
N GLY A 24 -4.91 7.12 -3.62
CA GLY A 24 -5.31 7.92 -2.47
C GLY A 24 -5.92 9.26 -2.85
N GLN A 25 -5.28 10.01 -3.75
CA GLN A 25 -5.80 11.32 -4.19
C GLN A 25 -7.10 11.18 -4.97
N ARG A 26 -7.24 10.16 -5.82
CA ARG A 26 -8.50 9.89 -6.53
C ARG A 26 -9.66 9.60 -5.55
N LEU A 27 -9.39 8.93 -4.43
CA LEU A 27 -10.38 8.72 -3.37
C LEU A 27 -10.79 10.03 -2.69
N VAL A 28 -9.81 10.86 -2.31
CA VAL A 28 -10.02 12.17 -1.66
C VAL A 28 -10.83 13.11 -2.56
N GLU A 29 -10.45 13.22 -3.83
CA GLU A 29 -11.18 13.99 -4.84
C GLU A 29 -12.59 13.45 -5.07
N GLY A 30 -12.73 12.13 -5.19
CA GLY A 30 -14.02 11.47 -5.42
C GLY A 30 -15.04 11.78 -4.32
N VAL A 31 -14.57 11.98 -3.08
CA VAL A 31 -15.45 12.31 -1.95
C VAL A 31 -15.62 13.82 -1.71
N GLY A 32 -15.01 14.67 -2.54
CA GLY A 32 -15.07 16.12 -2.47
C GLY A 32 -14.29 16.73 -1.31
N GLU A 33 -13.26 16.04 -0.83
CA GLU A 33 -12.34 16.54 0.20
C GLU A 33 -11.17 17.29 -0.45
N ASP A 34 -10.59 18.27 0.26
CA ASP A 34 -9.44 19.03 -0.25
C ASP A 34 -8.22 18.08 -0.37
N PRO A 35 -7.61 17.94 -1.57
CA PRO A 35 -6.43 17.10 -1.79
C PRO A 35 -5.24 17.41 -0.86
N ASN A 36 -5.21 18.59 -0.25
CA ASN A 36 -4.15 19.01 0.67
C ASN A 36 -4.40 18.64 2.14
N THR A 37 -5.56 18.09 2.50
CA THR A 37 -5.87 17.70 3.89
C THR A 37 -5.55 16.26 4.20
N VAL A 38 -5.34 15.42 3.18
CA VAL A 38 -5.01 14.00 3.32
C VAL A 38 -3.70 13.69 2.61
N HIS A 39 -2.84 12.91 3.27
CA HIS A 39 -1.49 12.63 2.83
C HIS A 39 -1.19 11.14 2.95
N PHE A 40 -0.67 10.56 1.87
CA PHE A 40 -0.38 9.13 1.77
C PHE A 40 1.13 8.88 1.79
N PHE A 41 1.57 7.96 2.65
CA PHE A 41 2.98 7.60 2.81
C PHE A 41 3.16 6.09 2.71
N VAL A 42 4.27 5.67 2.10
CA VAL A 42 4.70 4.28 2.10
C VAL A 42 5.87 4.10 3.06
N VAL A 43 5.77 3.12 3.94
CA VAL A 43 6.78 2.78 4.94
C VAL A 43 7.42 1.44 4.59
N ASP A 44 8.74 1.40 4.60
CA ASP A 44 9.53 0.17 4.41
C ASP A 44 9.43 -0.71 5.65
N GLU A 45 8.37 -1.52 5.70
CA GLU A 45 8.12 -2.48 6.75
C GLU A 45 7.49 -3.75 6.15
N PRO A 46 8.08 -4.94 6.36
CA PRO A 46 7.62 -6.20 5.75
C PRO A 46 6.27 -6.70 6.29
N GLN A 47 5.75 -6.15 7.39
CA GLN A 47 4.46 -6.56 7.91
C GLN A 47 3.31 -6.00 7.07
N PRO A 48 2.26 -6.80 6.77
CA PRO A 48 1.08 -6.30 6.09
C PRO A 48 0.24 -5.42 7.05
N ASN A 49 0.34 -4.10 6.87
CA ASN A 49 -0.46 -3.13 7.60
C ASN A 49 -0.70 -1.83 6.82
N ALA A 50 -1.76 -1.13 7.19
CA ALA A 50 -2.01 0.26 6.89
C ALA A 50 -2.66 0.92 8.13
N PHE A 51 -2.51 2.22 8.28
CA PHE A 51 -3.17 2.95 9.36
C PHE A 51 -3.28 4.45 9.08
N ALA A 52 -4.36 5.04 9.56
CA ALA A 52 -4.55 6.48 9.65
C ALA A 52 -4.16 7.05 11.03
N VAL A 53 -3.62 8.27 11.04
CA VAL A 53 -3.40 9.07 12.26
C VAL A 53 -4.00 10.46 12.11
N PRO A 54 -4.19 11.21 13.21
CA PRO A 54 -4.73 12.56 13.17
C PRO A 54 -4.03 13.50 12.19
N GLY A 55 -4.81 14.41 11.60
CA GLY A 55 -4.32 15.39 10.62
C GLY A 55 -4.28 14.89 9.19
N GLY A 56 -4.93 13.76 8.90
CA GLY A 56 -5.10 13.23 7.54
C GLY A 56 -3.93 12.42 7.01
N TYR A 57 -3.05 11.92 7.87
CA TYR A 57 -1.90 11.13 7.44
C TYR A 57 -2.26 9.64 7.42
N ILE A 58 -2.15 9.03 6.25
CA ILE A 58 -2.40 7.61 6.02
C ILE A 58 -1.08 6.94 5.61
N PHE A 59 -0.75 5.85 6.28
CA PHE A 59 0.48 5.10 6.07
C PHE A 59 0.17 3.70 5.56
N VAL A 60 0.93 3.24 4.56
CA VAL A 60 0.83 1.90 3.98
C VAL A 60 2.19 1.22 4.07
N PHE A 61 2.23 -0.03 4.54
CA PHE A 61 3.48 -0.78 4.63
C PHE A 61 3.78 -1.51 3.33
N THR A 62 5.07 -1.58 2.95
CA THR A 62 5.51 -2.34 1.78
C THR A 62 5.06 -3.80 1.85
N GLY A 63 5.06 -4.40 3.05
CA GLY A 63 4.51 -5.73 3.30
C GLY A 63 3.06 -5.88 2.82
N LEU A 64 2.21 -4.88 3.05
CA LEU A 64 0.82 -4.91 2.58
C LEU A 64 0.75 -4.88 1.06
N LEU A 65 1.51 -3.96 0.45
CA LEU A 65 1.56 -3.80 -1.01
C LEU A 65 1.93 -5.10 -1.73
N THR A 66 2.80 -5.94 -1.15
CA THR A 66 3.15 -7.25 -1.74
C THR A 66 1.98 -8.25 -1.76
N LYS A 67 0.98 -8.07 -0.90
CA LYS A 67 -0.14 -9.00 -0.73
C LYS A 67 -1.37 -8.61 -1.53
N LEU A 68 -1.45 -7.37 -1.97
CA LEU A 68 -2.54 -6.87 -2.80
C LEU A 68 -2.43 -7.45 -4.22
N ALA A 69 -3.54 -7.93 -4.75
CA ALA A 69 -3.61 -8.50 -6.09
C ALA A 69 -3.58 -7.40 -7.16
N ASP A 70 -4.31 -6.31 -6.94
CA ASP A 70 -4.51 -5.22 -7.88
C ASP A 70 -4.74 -3.87 -7.17
N GLU A 71 -4.90 -2.82 -7.98
CA GLU A 71 -5.17 -1.47 -7.49
C GLU A 71 -6.53 -1.34 -6.79
N GLU A 72 -7.54 -2.13 -7.16
CA GLU A 72 -8.87 -2.05 -6.54
C GLU A 72 -8.80 -2.50 -5.08
N GLU A 73 -7.99 -3.51 -4.77
CA GLU A 73 -7.70 -3.90 -3.38
C GLU A 73 -6.95 -2.78 -2.62
N LEU A 74 -5.97 -2.11 -3.26
CA LEU A 74 -5.31 -0.94 -2.66
C LEU A 74 -6.31 0.19 -2.39
N ALA A 75 -7.18 0.48 -3.36
CA ALA A 75 -8.23 1.47 -3.21
C ALA A 75 -9.14 1.10 -2.05
N GLY A 76 -9.50 -0.17 -1.91
CA GLY A 76 -10.29 -0.69 -0.79
C GLY A 76 -9.66 -0.36 0.56
N VAL A 77 -8.39 -0.71 0.74
CA VAL A 77 -7.62 -0.40 1.96
C VAL A 77 -7.60 1.11 2.22
N LEU A 78 -7.21 1.91 1.23
CA LEU A 78 -7.08 3.37 1.39
C LEU A 78 -8.43 4.05 1.66
N ALA A 79 -9.51 3.56 1.07
CA ALA A 79 -10.86 4.06 1.31
C ALA A 79 -11.32 3.78 2.75
N HIS A 80 -10.95 2.62 3.29
CA HIS A 80 -11.18 2.27 4.70
C HIS A 80 -10.40 3.19 5.65
N GLU A 81 -9.11 3.40 5.41
CA GLU A 81 -8.30 4.34 6.20
C GLU A 81 -8.82 5.78 6.12
N LEU A 82 -9.27 6.22 4.94
CA LEU A 82 -9.91 7.52 4.76
C LEU A 82 -11.22 7.62 5.56
N GLY A 83 -11.95 6.51 5.71
CA GLY A 83 -13.09 6.38 6.63
C GLY A 83 -12.71 6.76 8.06
N HIS A 84 -11.62 6.20 8.59
CA HIS A 84 -11.12 6.53 9.92
C HIS A 84 -10.74 8.00 10.08
N VAL A 85 -10.12 8.60 9.05
CA VAL A 85 -9.76 10.02 9.04
C VAL A 85 -11.02 10.88 9.11
N ARG A 86 -11.98 10.68 8.20
CA ARG A 86 -13.15 11.56 8.06
C ARG A 86 -14.11 11.49 9.23
N HIS A 87 -14.22 10.33 9.86
CA HIS A 87 -15.01 10.15 11.08
C HIS A 87 -14.28 10.53 12.36
N ASN A 88 -13.01 10.96 12.25
CA ASN A 88 -12.18 11.30 13.41
C ASN A 88 -12.11 10.17 14.44
N HIS A 89 -12.13 8.90 14.00
CA HIS A 89 -12.17 7.73 14.89
C HIS A 89 -11.01 7.69 15.88
N PHE A 90 -9.86 8.29 15.53
CA PHE A 90 -8.73 8.42 16.44
C PHE A 90 -9.04 9.34 17.63
N PHE A 91 -9.75 10.44 17.40
CA PHE A 91 -10.14 11.40 18.44
C PHE A 91 -11.34 10.91 19.27
N ALA A 92 -12.21 10.11 18.66
CA ALA A 92 -13.36 9.51 19.35
C ALA A 92 -12.93 8.50 20.44
N ASP A 93 -11.71 7.96 20.36
CA ASP A 93 -11.17 7.05 21.35
C ASP A 93 -10.30 7.78 22.39
N ALA A 94 -10.84 7.96 23.59
CA ALA A 94 -10.17 8.64 24.70
C ALA A 94 -8.81 8.02 25.07
N LYS A 95 -8.60 6.71 24.85
CA LYS A 95 -7.32 6.05 25.10
C LYS A 95 -6.28 6.42 24.04
N LYS A 96 -6.69 6.48 22.77
CA LYS A 96 -5.84 6.96 21.65
C LYS A 96 -5.48 8.44 21.81
N MET A 97 -6.43 9.23 22.32
CA MET A 97 -6.20 10.63 22.68
C MET A 97 -5.19 10.83 23.81
N GLN A 98 -5.26 10.04 24.88
CA GLN A 98 -4.25 10.07 25.95
C GLN A 98 -2.87 9.63 25.45
N ALA A 99 -2.86 8.84 24.38
CA ALA A 99 -1.67 8.37 23.70
C ALA A 99 -1.16 9.27 22.56
N LEU A 100 -1.64 10.51 22.46
CA LEU A 100 -1.19 11.53 21.49
C LEU A 100 0.31 11.88 21.55
N ASN A 101 1.09 11.21 22.41
CA ASN A 101 2.52 11.10 22.19
C ASN A 101 2.78 10.29 20.90
N LEU A 102 2.73 10.99 19.76
CA LEU A 102 2.97 10.45 18.42
C LEU A 102 4.31 9.67 18.33
N ALA A 103 5.31 9.99 19.16
CA ALA A 103 6.55 9.24 19.21
C ALA A 103 6.37 7.84 19.83
N ALA A 104 5.50 7.71 20.84
CA ALA A 104 5.11 6.42 21.39
C ALA A 104 4.23 5.62 20.41
N LEU A 105 3.35 6.29 19.66
CA LEU A 105 2.57 5.68 18.58
C LEU A 105 3.50 5.09 17.49
N ALA A 106 4.48 5.87 17.01
CA ALA A 106 5.45 5.40 16.03
C ALA A 106 6.31 4.25 16.57
N ALA A 107 6.79 4.34 17.81
CA ALA A 107 7.57 3.28 18.45
C ALA A 107 6.78 1.98 18.61
N LEU A 108 5.49 2.05 18.92
CA LEU A 108 4.62 0.87 19.02
C LEU A 108 4.34 0.25 17.65
N ILE A 109 4.04 1.05 16.64
CA ILE A 109 3.81 0.55 15.28
C ILE A 109 5.07 -0.16 14.75
N LEU A 110 6.25 0.39 15.06
CA LEU A 110 7.55 -0.19 14.69
C LEU A 110 8.01 -1.33 15.61
N SER A 111 7.27 -1.62 16.68
CA SER A 111 7.57 -2.75 17.56
C SER A 111 7.31 -4.11 16.92
N ARG A 112 6.75 -4.13 15.70
CA ARG A 112 6.51 -5.33 14.88
C ARG A 112 5.63 -6.38 15.55
N GLY A 113 4.77 -5.99 16.49
CA GLY A 113 3.96 -6.93 17.25
C GLY A 113 4.78 -7.84 18.18
N ASP A 114 6.02 -7.47 18.50
CA ASP A 114 6.86 -8.18 19.48
C ASP A 114 6.20 -8.10 20.87
N PRO A 115 5.82 -9.24 21.48
CA PRO A 115 5.21 -9.28 22.81
C PRO A 115 6.06 -8.60 23.90
N ALA A 116 7.40 -8.63 23.77
CA ALA A 116 8.31 -8.00 24.73
C ALA A 116 8.34 -6.48 24.57
N ALA A 117 8.29 -5.97 23.34
CA ALA A 117 8.17 -4.55 23.07
C ALA A 117 6.78 -4.02 23.45
N PHE A 118 5.72 -4.79 23.19
CA PHE A 118 4.37 -4.50 23.67
C PHE A 118 4.34 -4.44 25.21
N ALA A 119 4.89 -5.45 25.90
CA ALA A 119 5.01 -5.45 27.36
C ALA A 119 5.85 -4.29 27.90
N PHE A 120 6.91 -3.89 27.20
CA PHE A 120 7.73 -2.72 27.55
C PHE A 120 6.93 -1.42 27.43
N THR A 121 6.15 -1.23 26.37
CA THR A 121 5.27 -0.05 26.20
C THR A 121 4.19 0.01 27.28
N GLN A 122 3.59 -1.14 27.62
CA GLN A 122 2.61 -1.28 28.71
C GLN A 122 3.26 -0.98 30.09
N GLY A 123 4.47 -1.49 30.33
CA GLY A 123 5.22 -1.27 31.57
C GLY A 123 5.73 0.17 31.75
N ALA A 124 5.94 0.90 30.65
CA ALA A 124 6.27 2.32 30.64
C ALA A 124 5.04 3.25 30.78
N GLY A 125 3.85 2.70 30.98
CA GLY A 125 2.61 3.44 31.17
C GLY A 125 1.93 3.90 29.87
N TYR A 126 2.47 3.54 28.70
CA TYR A 126 1.87 3.84 27.41
C TYR A 126 0.86 2.74 27.03
N ASN A 127 -0.37 2.84 27.54
CA ASN A 127 -1.49 1.98 27.11
C ASN A 127 -2.04 2.43 25.75
N LEU A 128 -1.24 2.27 24.70
CA LEU A 128 -1.61 2.58 23.33
C LEU A 128 -2.45 1.44 22.74
N GLN A 129 -3.77 1.55 22.87
CA GLN A 129 -4.70 0.65 22.19
C GLN A 129 -4.88 1.14 20.75
N LEU A 130 -4.18 0.50 19.78
CA LEU A 130 -4.26 0.88 18.36
C LEU A 130 -5.49 0.31 17.66
N ALA A 131 -6.07 -0.76 18.18
CA ALA A 131 -7.30 -1.34 17.69
C ALA A 131 -8.44 -0.32 17.74
N PHE A 132 -9.15 -0.09 16.64
CA PHE A 132 -10.43 0.64 16.74
C PHE A 132 -11.54 -0.25 17.30
N SER A 133 -12.62 0.40 17.76
CA SER A 133 -13.82 -0.32 18.19
C SER A 133 -14.49 -0.98 16.97
N ARG A 134 -15.25 -2.05 17.20
CA ARG A 134 -16.00 -2.70 16.10
C ARG A 134 -16.99 -1.75 15.43
N ASP A 135 -17.53 -0.78 16.16
CA ASP A 135 -18.44 0.22 15.59
C ASP A 135 -17.70 1.17 14.65
N HIS A 136 -16.51 1.65 15.03
CA HIS A 136 -15.66 2.46 14.16
C HIS A 136 -15.26 1.69 12.89
N GLU A 137 -14.93 0.41 13.01
CA GLU A 137 -14.60 -0.45 11.88
C GLU A 137 -15.77 -0.61 10.90
N ARG A 138 -16.99 -0.86 11.41
CA ARG A 138 -18.20 -0.96 10.57
C ARG A 138 -18.55 0.37 9.90
N GLU A 139 -18.37 1.49 10.59
CA GLU A 139 -18.58 2.83 10.05
C GLU A 139 -17.55 3.17 8.96
N ALA A 140 -16.28 2.82 9.17
CA ALA A 140 -15.21 2.96 8.20
C ALA A 140 -15.49 2.11 6.95
N ASP A 141 -15.92 0.86 7.11
CA ASP A 141 -16.29 -0.04 5.99
C ASP A 141 -17.43 0.48 5.14
N ALA A 142 -18.54 0.88 5.78
CA ALA A 142 -19.70 1.40 5.06
C ALA A 142 -19.35 2.67 4.27
N SER A 143 -18.48 3.49 4.85
CA SER A 143 -17.94 4.69 4.21
C SER A 143 -17.00 4.33 3.07
N ALA A 144 -16.11 3.35 3.25
CA ALA A 144 -15.17 2.89 2.23
C ALA A 144 -15.89 2.44 0.95
N VAL A 145 -16.93 1.61 1.08
CA VAL A 145 -17.77 1.19 -0.05
C VAL A 145 -18.36 2.40 -0.79
N THR A 146 -18.80 3.42 -0.06
CA THR A 146 -19.33 4.66 -0.65
C THR A 146 -18.22 5.47 -1.34
N TYR A 147 -17.04 5.56 -0.74
CA TYR A 147 -15.90 6.31 -1.26
C TYR A 147 -15.35 5.68 -2.54
N LEU A 148 -15.24 4.36 -2.58
CA LEU A 148 -14.85 3.59 -3.75
C LEU A 148 -15.77 3.90 -4.93
N ARG A 149 -17.10 3.81 -4.73
CA ARG A 149 -18.09 4.13 -5.78
C ARG A 149 -17.95 5.56 -6.29
N LYS A 150 -17.77 6.53 -5.39
CA LYS A 150 -17.64 7.95 -5.75
C LYS A 150 -16.35 8.23 -6.53
N ALA A 151 -15.27 7.53 -6.20
CA ALA A 151 -13.99 7.58 -6.91
C ALA A 151 -13.97 6.76 -8.21
N GLY A 152 -15.04 5.99 -8.48
CA GLY A 152 -15.18 5.13 -9.66
C GLY A 152 -14.39 3.83 -9.58
N TYR A 153 -14.03 3.38 -8.38
CA TYR A 153 -13.45 2.06 -8.09
C TYR A 153 -14.54 1.03 -7.83
N ASP A 154 -14.21 -0.25 -8.03
CA ASP A 154 -15.09 -1.37 -7.71
C ASP A 154 -15.05 -1.67 -6.20
N PRO A 155 -16.16 -1.53 -5.46
CA PRO A 155 -16.19 -1.85 -4.03
C PRO A 155 -15.80 -3.29 -3.69
N HIS A 156 -15.88 -4.21 -4.66
CA HIS A 156 -15.41 -5.59 -4.49
C HIS A 156 -13.91 -5.69 -4.27
N GLY A 157 -13.11 -4.65 -4.55
CA GLY A 157 -11.71 -4.60 -4.14
C GLY A 157 -11.53 -4.75 -2.62
N LEU A 158 -12.36 -4.09 -1.82
CA LEU A 158 -12.33 -4.23 -0.36
C LEU A 158 -12.78 -5.62 0.10
N VAL A 159 -13.77 -6.21 -0.57
CA VAL A 159 -14.24 -7.57 -0.31
C VAL A 159 -13.10 -8.57 -0.53
N ARG A 160 -12.48 -8.56 -1.71
CA ARG A 160 -11.36 -9.45 -2.05
C ARG A 160 -10.19 -9.31 -1.09
N PHE A 161 -9.88 -8.08 -0.69
CA PHE A 161 -8.86 -7.83 0.32
C PHE A 161 -9.18 -8.50 1.67
N PHE A 162 -10.43 -8.40 2.15
CA PHE A 162 -10.85 -9.05 3.40
C PHE A 162 -10.83 -10.57 3.30
N GLU A 163 -11.21 -11.14 2.16
CA GLU A 163 -11.10 -12.58 1.89
C GLU A 163 -9.63 -13.03 1.90
N ALA A 164 -8.74 -12.29 1.26
CA ALA A 164 -7.30 -12.56 1.23
C ALA A 164 -6.68 -12.52 2.63
N LEU A 165 -7.09 -11.56 3.47
CA LEU A 165 -6.66 -11.49 4.88
C LEU A 165 -7.14 -12.71 5.69
N GLN A 166 -8.41 -13.10 5.56
CA GLN A 166 -8.92 -14.30 6.24
C GLN A 166 -8.21 -15.57 5.81
N PHE A 167 -7.92 -15.69 4.50
CA PHE A 167 -7.13 -16.79 3.98
C PHE A 167 -5.72 -16.79 4.61
N TYR A 168 -5.06 -15.64 4.66
CA TYR A 168 -3.73 -15.52 5.26
C TYR A 168 -3.73 -15.93 6.74
N GLU A 169 -4.70 -15.46 7.53
CA GLU A 169 -4.86 -15.80 8.95
C GLU A 169 -5.01 -17.31 9.17
N ARG A 170 -5.83 -17.97 8.33
CA ARG A 170 -6.11 -19.40 8.44
C ARG A 170 -4.88 -20.28 8.19
N PHE A 171 -4.01 -19.88 7.26
CA PHE A 171 -2.86 -20.68 6.82
C PHE A 171 -1.52 -20.24 7.43
N ASN A 172 -1.47 -19.09 8.12
CA ASN A 172 -0.30 -18.61 8.84
C ASN A 172 -0.60 -18.25 10.32
N PRO A 173 -1.17 -19.18 11.12
CA PRO A 173 -1.64 -18.90 12.48
C PRO A 173 -0.59 -18.34 13.47
N PRO A 174 0.72 -18.64 13.42
CA PRO A 174 1.69 -18.00 14.31
C PRO A 174 2.04 -16.55 13.93
N LEU A 175 1.54 -16.04 12.80
CA LEU A 175 1.78 -14.69 12.28
C LEU A 175 0.43 -14.01 11.99
N ILE A 176 -0.31 -13.63 13.02
CA ILE A 176 -1.49 -12.77 12.84
C ILE A 176 -0.99 -11.48 12.16
N PRO A 177 -1.49 -11.12 10.96
CA PRO A 177 -1.13 -9.87 10.31
C PRO A 177 -1.31 -8.68 11.24
N ALA A 178 -0.39 -7.72 11.19
CA ALA A 178 -0.50 -6.50 11.96
C ALA A 178 -1.84 -5.79 11.70
N TYR A 179 -2.37 -5.88 10.47
CA TYR A 179 -3.70 -5.39 10.12
C TYR A 179 -4.84 -5.92 11.03
N PHE A 180 -4.87 -7.21 11.37
CA PHE A 180 -5.91 -7.77 12.27
C PHE A 180 -5.80 -7.26 13.71
N THR A 181 -4.61 -6.84 14.12
CA THR A 181 -4.39 -6.29 15.47
C THR A 181 -4.92 -4.86 15.58
N THR A 182 -4.87 -4.09 14.49
CA THR A 182 -5.36 -2.71 14.41
C THR A 182 -6.82 -2.62 13.96
N HIS A 183 -7.29 -3.58 13.17
CA HIS A 183 -8.62 -3.62 12.56
C HIS A 183 -9.32 -4.95 12.89
N PRO A 184 -9.90 -5.09 14.10
CA PRO A 184 -10.47 -6.35 14.55
C PRO A 184 -11.77 -6.72 13.79
N GLY A 185 -12.08 -8.02 13.79
CA GLY A 185 -13.40 -8.51 13.40
C GLY A 185 -13.66 -8.59 11.89
N VAL A 186 -12.60 -8.68 11.07
CA VAL A 186 -12.72 -8.79 9.59
C VAL A 186 -13.72 -9.87 9.16
N ALA A 187 -13.70 -11.05 9.80
CA ALA A 187 -14.62 -12.15 9.48
C ALA A 187 -16.11 -11.81 9.70
N GLU A 188 -16.43 -11.04 10.74
CA GLU A 188 -17.79 -10.57 11.01
C GLU A 188 -18.22 -9.51 9.99
N ARG A 189 -17.28 -8.64 9.60
CA ARG A 189 -17.53 -7.48 8.75
C ARG A 189 -17.64 -7.83 7.28
N LEU A 190 -16.98 -8.88 6.81
CA LEU A 190 -16.98 -9.31 5.40
C LEU A 190 -18.40 -9.40 4.84
N GLY A 191 -19.31 -10.11 5.51
CA GLY A 191 -20.69 -10.26 5.01
C GLY A 191 -21.47 -8.94 4.93
N VAL A 192 -21.14 -7.95 5.77
CA VAL A 192 -21.73 -6.60 5.69
C VAL A 192 -21.15 -5.84 4.50
N VAL A 193 -19.82 -5.89 4.30
CA VAL A 193 -19.15 -5.24 3.17
C VAL A 193 -19.63 -5.82 1.84
N GLU A 194 -19.77 -7.14 1.75
CA GLU A 194 -20.34 -7.84 0.59
C GLU A 194 -21.76 -7.34 0.26
N ALA A 195 -22.63 -7.29 1.28
CA ALA A 195 -24.00 -6.81 1.12
C ALA A 195 -24.03 -5.33 0.68
N LEU A 196 -23.14 -4.50 1.23
CA LEU A 196 -23.04 -3.08 0.88
C LEU A 196 -22.44 -2.89 -0.51
N ALA A 197 -21.48 -3.72 -0.93
CA ALA A 197 -20.88 -3.72 -2.26
C ALA A 197 -21.91 -4.09 -3.34
N GLY A 198 -22.85 -4.98 -3.00
CA GLY A 198 -23.95 -5.40 -3.87
C GLY A 198 -23.46 -6.14 -5.12
N ASP A 199 -24.35 -6.34 -6.09
CA ASP A 199 -24.00 -7.00 -7.35
C ASP A 199 -23.02 -6.13 -8.17
N SER A 200 -21.96 -6.75 -8.71
CA SER A 200 -20.93 -6.09 -9.54
C SER A 200 -21.50 -5.69 -10.92
N ALA A 201 -22.43 -4.74 -10.95
CA ALA A 201 -22.92 -4.19 -12.21
C ALA A 201 -22.02 -3.00 -12.63
N SER A 202 -21.14 -3.24 -13.61
CA SER A 202 -20.57 -2.23 -14.53
C SER A 202 -19.48 -1.25 -14.04
N ALA A 203 -18.49 -1.70 -13.25
CA ALA A 203 -17.26 -0.91 -13.00
C ALA A 203 -16.08 -1.24 -13.94
N HIS A 204 -16.22 -2.22 -14.83
CA HIS A 204 -15.13 -2.85 -15.60
C HIS A 204 -14.44 -1.98 -16.69
N GLN A 205 -14.55 -0.66 -16.66
CA GLN A 205 -14.08 0.15 -17.79
C GLN A 205 -13.56 1.57 -17.51
N ARG A 206 -13.17 1.92 -16.27
CA ARG A 206 -12.60 3.26 -16.03
C ARG A 206 -11.30 3.23 -15.22
N GLN A 207 -10.21 3.17 -15.99
CA GLN A 207 -8.84 3.54 -15.64
C GLN A 207 -8.38 2.92 -14.32
N THR A 208 -8.17 1.61 -14.33
CA THR A 208 -7.12 1.03 -13.49
C THR A 208 -5.79 1.66 -13.93
N VAL A 209 -4.92 2.04 -12.99
CA VAL A 209 -3.46 1.93 -13.10
C VAL A 209 -3.21 0.80 -14.09
N THR A 210 -2.66 1.16 -15.25
CA THR A 210 -2.39 0.17 -16.30
C THR A 210 -1.61 -0.95 -15.65
N SER A 211 -1.98 -2.21 -15.86
CA SER A 211 -1.37 -3.38 -15.19
C SER A 211 0.16 -3.25 -15.02
N THR A 212 0.83 -2.68 -16.02
CA THR A 212 2.25 -2.29 -16.03
C THR A 212 2.75 -1.50 -14.82
N GLU A 213 2.05 -0.45 -14.37
CA GLU A 213 2.46 0.37 -13.23
C GLU A 213 2.30 -0.38 -11.90
N TRP A 214 1.24 -1.19 -11.78
CA TRP A 214 1.04 -2.05 -10.62
C TRP A 214 2.09 -3.17 -10.56
N ASP A 215 2.39 -3.78 -11.71
CA ASP A 215 3.42 -4.79 -11.83
C ASP A 215 4.80 -4.21 -11.49
N ARG A 216 5.10 -2.98 -11.94
CA ARG A 216 6.32 -2.23 -11.56
C ARG A 216 6.44 -2.01 -10.05
N LEU A 217 5.34 -1.61 -9.40
CA LEU A 217 5.31 -1.47 -7.94
C LEU A 217 5.67 -2.80 -7.28
N ARG A 218 5.01 -3.89 -7.67
CA ARG A 218 5.21 -5.22 -7.07
C ARG A 218 6.64 -5.73 -7.21
N VAL A 219 7.23 -5.64 -8.40
CA VAL A 219 8.64 -6.04 -8.58
C VAL A 219 9.64 -5.10 -7.91
N THR A 220 9.24 -3.86 -7.62
CA THR A 220 10.08 -2.93 -6.85
C THR A 220 10.07 -3.28 -5.37
N VAL A 221 8.91 -3.60 -4.79
CA VAL A 221 8.81 -3.99 -3.37
C VAL A 221 9.27 -5.42 -3.11
N GLU A 222 9.07 -6.34 -4.07
CA GLU A 222 9.49 -7.74 -3.98
C GLU A 222 10.17 -8.19 -5.29
N PRO A 223 11.47 -7.86 -5.47
CA PRO A 223 12.19 -8.13 -6.72
C PRO A 223 12.27 -9.60 -7.13
N ALA A 224 12.06 -10.53 -6.20
CA ALA A 224 11.99 -11.97 -6.48
C ALA A 224 10.76 -12.34 -7.35
N LEU A 225 9.69 -11.53 -7.34
CA LEU A 225 8.50 -11.76 -8.18
C LEU A 225 8.82 -11.73 -9.67
N ALA A 226 9.83 -10.95 -10.08
CA ALA A 226 10.27 -10.88 -11.46
C ALA A 226 11.01 -12.17 -11.92
N GLU A 227 11.52 -12.97 -10.99
CA GLU A 227 12.25 -14.22 -11.27
C GLU A 227 11.36 -15.46 -11.14
N ALA A 228 10.34 -15.40 -10.28
CA ALA A 228 9.45 -16.52 -9.99
C ALA A 228 8.43 -16.82 -11.11
N SER A 229 8.14 -15.86 -11.98
CA SER A 229 7.11 -16.06 -13.02
C SER A 229 7.68 -16.78 -14.24
N SER A 230 7.42 -18.09 -14.32
CA SER A 230 7.47 -18.86 -15.57
C SER A 230 6.17 -18.65 -16.37
N GLY A 231 5.86 -17.40 -16.72
CA GLY A 231 4.68 -16.98 -17.48
C GLY A 231 4.45 -15.46 -17.41
N PRO A 232 3.62 -14.86 -18.30
CA PRO A 232 3.36 -13.42 -18.29
C PRO A 232 2.64 -13.07 -16.96
N PRO A 233 3.30 -12.30 -16.08
CA PRO A 233 3.50 -10.88 -16.29
C PRO A 233 4.96 -10.37 -16.27
N ALA A 234 6.01 -11.14 -15.95
CA ALA A 234 7.38 -10.58 -15.92
C ALA A 234 8.05 -10.57 -17.30
N GLY A 235 7.56 -9.70 -18.19
CA GLY A 235 8.26 -9.36 -19.44
C GLY A 235 9.65 -8.75 -19.16
N PRO A 236 10.51 -8.64 -20.19
CA PRO A 236 11.89 -8.15 -20.01
C PRO A 236 11.97 -6.78 -19.31
N ALA A 237 10.98 -5.90 -19.50
CA ALA A 237 10.92 -4.60 -18.82
C ALA A 237 10.94 -4.75 -17.28
N LEU A 238 10.08 -5.61 -16.73
CA LEU A 238 9.95 -5.80 -15.29
C LEU A 238 11.14 -6.54 -14.68
N ARG A 239 11.72 -7.51 -15.42
CA ARG A 239 12.98 -8.14 -15.02
C ARG A 239 14.13 -7.15 -14.99
N GLY A 240 14.17 -6.22 -15.96
CA GLY A 240 15.11 -5.12 -16.00
C GLY A 240 15.00 -4.18 -14.79
N VAL A 241 13.78 -3.75 -14.46
CA VAL A 241 13.50 -2.95 -13.25
C VAL A 241 13.94 -3.70 -12.00
N ALA A 242 13.55 -4.96 -11.83
CA ALA A 242 13.93 -5.77 -10.67
C ALA A 242 15.46 -5.93 -10.55
N ALA A 243 16.16 -6.14 -11.67
CA ALA A 243 17.61 -6.23 -11.71
C ALA A 243 18.27 -4.91 -11.27
N LEU A 244 17.73 -3.74 -11.68
CA LEU A 244 18.21 -2.43 -11.20
C LEU A 244 18.08 -2.27 -9.69
N LYS A 245 16.92 -2.63 -9.12
CA LYS A 245 16.69 -2.53 -7.67
C LYS A 245 17.62 -3.46 -6.88
N GLN A 246 18.02 -4.59 -7.48
CA GLN A 246 18.99 -5.52 -6.93
C GLN A 246 20.46 -5.18 -7.27
N HIS A 247 20.73 -4.00 -7.86
CA HIS A 247 22.07 -3.55 -8.28
C HIS A 247 22.75 -4.43 -9.34
N ARG A 248 22.00 -5.29 -10.05
CA ARG A 248 22.48 -6.11 -11.16
C ARG A 248 22.42 -5.32 -12.48
N VAL A 249 23.24 -4.28 -12.56
CA VAL A 249 23.15 -3.26 -13.63
C VAL A 249 23.34 -3.84 -15.04
N ALA A 250 24.29 -4.75 -15.24
CA ALA A 250 24.52 -5.35 -16.56
C ALA A 250 23.31 -6.17 -17.05
N GLN A 251 22.71 -6.95 -16.14
CA GLN A 251 21.49 -7.70 -16.44
C GLN A 251 20.32 -6.77 -16.74
N ALA A 252 20.20 -5.66 -15.99
CA ALA A 252 19.16 -4.68 -16.26
C ALA A 252 19.25 -4.07 -17.66
N VAL A 253 20.46 -3.69 -18.10
CA VAL A 253 20.67 -3.15 -19.46
C VAL A 253 20.22 -4.16 -20.52
N GLU A 254 20.59 -5.43 -20.36
CA GLU A 254 20.23 -6.49 -21.30
C GLU A 254 18.70 -6.70 -21.37
N GLU A 255 18.05 -6.86 -20.22
CA GLU A 255 16.60 -7.07 -20.13
C GLU A 255 15.80 -5.87 -20.67
N LEU A 256 16.25 -4.64 -20.40
CA LEU A 256 15.58 -3.42 -20.89
C LEU A 256 15.79 -3.22 -22.40
N ARG A 257 16.92 -3.65 -22.96
CA ARG A 257 17.10 -3.70 -24.43
C ARG A 257 16.17 -4.72 -25.07
N MET A 258 16.03 -5.91 -24.48
CA MET A 258 15.04 -6.89 -24.94
C MET A 258 13.62 -6.30 -24.91
N ALA A 259 13.27 -5.58 -23.84
CA ALA A 259 11.97 -4.94 -23.71
C ALA A 259 11.70 -3.92 -24.83
N LEU A 260 12.69 -3.08 -25.17
CA LEU A 260 12.55 -2.09 -26.23
C LEU A 260 12.60 -2.70 -27.64
N ASN A 261 13.19 -3.89 -27.81
CA ASN A 261 13.06 -4.64 -29.06
C ASN A 261 11.62 -5.14 -29.27
N GLU A 262 10.96 -5.59 -28.20
CA GLU A 262 9.56 -6.05 -28.25
C GLU A 262 8.57 -4.88 -28.37
N THR A 263 8.81 -3.81 -27.60
CA THR A 263 7.96 -2.61 -27.53
C THR A 263 8.78 -1.32 -27.69
N PRO A 264 9.19 -0.94 -28.92
CA PRO A 264 10.10 0.20 -29.15
C PRO A 264 9.57 1.58 -28.75
N LYS A 265 8.26 1.70 -28.50
CA LYS A 265 7.60 2.95 -28.09
C LYS A 265 7.35 3.04 -26.58
N ASP A 266 7.79 2.05 -25.81
CA ASP A 266 7.67 2.08 -24.35
C ASP A 266 8.63 3.13 -23.76
N SER A 267 8.09 4.31 -23.47
CA SER A 267 8.85 5.42 -22.88
C SER A 267 9.33 5.12 -21.46
N SER A 268 8.60 4.27 -20.74
CA SER A 268 8.92 3.86 -19.38
C SER A 268 10.17 2.96 -19.39
N ALA A 269 10.16 1.90 -20.20
CA ALA A 269 11.33 1.03 -20.38
C ALA A 269 12.55 1.78 -20.95
N ARG A 270 12.33 2.77 -21.83
CA ARG A 270 13.40 3.63 -22.36
C ARG A 270 14.05 4.48 -21.27
N GLY A 271 13.26 5.11 -20.40
CA GLY A 271 13.78 5.85 -19.25
C GLY A 271 14.58 4.97 -18.29
N ASP A 272 14.08 3.77 -18.00
CA ASP A 272 14.80 2.79 -17.16
C ASP A 272 16.12 2.36 -17.82
N LEU A 273 16.15 2.17 -19.14
CA LEU A 273 17.37 1.82 -19.88
C LEU A 273 18.40 2.95 -19.79
N ALA A 274 17.98 4.20 -20.01
CA ALA A 274 18.86 5.35 -19.87
C ALA A 274 19.49 5.42 -18.46
N TRP A 275 18.69 5.15 -17.42
CA TRP A 275 19.19 5.08 -16.05
C TRP A 275 20.14 3.90 -15.82
N ALA A 276 19.82 2.72 -16.36
CA ALA A 276 20.67 1.54 -16.29
C ALA A 276 22.04 1.78 -16.95
N LEU A 277 22.05 2.35 -18.16
CA LEU A 277 23.26 2.72 -18.91
C LEU A 277 24.10 3.74 -18.15
N LEU A 278 23.47 4.75 -17.55
CA LEU A 278 24.16 5.72 -16.70
C LEU A 278 24.84 5.04 -15.50
N LYS A 279 24.13 4.13 -14.81
CA LYS A 279 24.69 3.33 -13.72
C LYS A 279 25.79 2.37 -14.18
N HIS A 280 25.74 1.94 -15.43
CA HIS A 280 26.77 1.11 -16.07
C HIS A 280 27.95 1.92 -16.63
N GLN A 281 27.98 3.23 -16.40
CA GLN A 281 29.01 4.16 -16.90
C GLN A 281 29.02 4.30 -18.44
N GLN A 282 27.94 3.92 -19.12
CA GLN A 282 27.73 4.11 -20.57
C GLN A 282 27.02 5.44 -20.84
N ILE A 283 27.69 6.56 -20.51
CA ILE A 283 27.06 7.89 -20.46
C ILE A 283 26.56 8.37 -21.83
N GLU A 284 27.32 8.13 -22.90
CA GLU A 284 26.91 8.58 -24.24
C GLU A 284 25.69 7.81 -24.76
N GLU A 285 25.62 6.49 -24.50
CA GLU A 285 24.44 5.69 -24.82
C GLU A 285 23.23 6.12 -23.97
N ALA A 286 23.44 6.41 -22.68
CA ALA A 286 22.39 6.90 -21.80
C ALA A 286 21.75 8.22 -22.29
N ARG A 287 22.54 9.12 -22.89
CA ARG A 287 22.04 10.38 -23.46
C ARG A 287 21.19 10.19 -24.72
N ILE A 288 21.41 9.11 -25.46
CA ILE A 288 20.63 8.81 -26.68
C ILE A 288 19.24 8.29 -26.29
N GLU A 289 19.15 7.53 -25.21
CA GLU A 289 17.89 6.96 -24.72
C GLU A 289 17.06 7.94 -23.85
N ALA A 290 17.68 8.95 -23.22
CA ALA A 290 17.01 9.95 -22.37
C ALA A 290 16.25 11.02 -23.18
#